data_AF-A0A8J3XFW5-F1
#
_entry.id   AF-A0A8J3XFW5-F1
#
_cell.length_a   1.000
_cell.length_b   1.000
_cell.length_c   1.000
_cell.angle_alpha   90.00
_cell.angle_beta   90.00
_cell.angle_gamma   90.00
#
_symmetry.space_group_name_H-M   'P 1'
#
loop_
_entity.id
_entity.type
_entity.pdbx_description
1 polymer ?
#
loop_
_entity_poly.entity_id
_entity_poly.type
_entity_poly.pdbx_seq_one_letter_code
_entity_poly.pdbx_strand_id
1 'polypeptide(L)'
;MTDRIEAAAAELRPLLQEFILWAPANAPDSDPDLVGPAALWHRLDVKGDVGLWKRQDLRNLLLERMPQAVEDPDAAADGMVPAIRAYLTFLSSTGRLSAGSDPLESLLEELDELEDDFVDAMEDALAERDWDEEEDELDEDESLGDFEPFADEISDLPTIRLRPDSELAAAARQVPLVGQARDLALWVGTGRKVGEETLLSDEEVRDAVKALGLAEPQALWNIWNLAIDLEFLAPDGDDTVSVDSDTAAWPFEDDEDALDVWTLGLHSIDYGDPELDDDDLTLALSGLTRALLIRVLVNGGSRSLDELRGELAEATAEYDDLGADAWAAAVDPLAPVIAWLTGYGMVTVADGEVTLTPLGTEGVVHMIDEADIEVDARPAIDAMTALDLLSFSADLPEDEADAEFAAWMALRDPGRAASELLEAAAEDEADALIRVQAASLVGSLGEVAVPAWREALEEASLRPYAATHLAQLDAEDALEPTQADTHWLILDMWTISAGLGRSEFVSSLHDIGPAQTIIGLLDVIWKVRHPHLEELLEAVGDAHPDPQVGKAAKRALFKARSGR
;
A
#
# COMPACT_ATOMS: atom_id res chain seq x y z
N MET A 1 7.98 -35.20 13.24
CA MET A 1 7.94 -34.34 14.44
C MET A 1 6.53 -33.75 14.60
N THR A 2 5.94 -33.33 13.49
CA THR A 2 4.57 -32.89 13.26
C THR A 2 3.49 -33.75 13.94
N ASP A 3 3.41 -35.07 13.67
CA ASP A 3 2.41 -35.97 14.29
C ASP A 3 2.41 -35.97 15.83
N ARG A 4 3.57 -35.71 16.45
CA ARG A 4 3.72 -35.68 17.92
C ARG A 4 3.25 -34.34 18.51
N ILE A 5 3.43 -33.25 17.76
CA ILE A 5 3.02 -31.90 18.14
C ILE A 5 1.50 -31.80 18.02
N GLU A 6 0.92 -32.26 16.91
CA GLU A 6 -0.54 -32.28 16.70
C GLU A 6 -1.28 -33.09 17.77
N ALA A 7 -0.76 -34.27 18.12
CA ALA A 7 -1.34 -35.10 19.17
C ALA A 7 -1.30 -34.44 20.55
N ALA A 8 -0.21 -33.73 20.89
CA ALA A 8 -0.08 -33.01 22.16
C ALA A 8 -0.98 -31.75 22.19
N ALA A 9 -1.07 -31.02 21.08
CA ALA A 9 -1.95 -29.87 20.94
C ALA A 9 -3.43 -30.27 21.06
N ALA A 10 -3.83 -31.40 20.45
CA ALA A 10 -5.19 -31.93 20.57
C ALA A 10 -5.56 -32.34 22.00
N GLU A 11 -4.60 -32.86 22.78
CA GLU A 11 -4.78 -33.21 24.20
C GLU A 11 -4.94 -31.98 25.10
N LEU A 12 -4.18 -30.91 24.83
CA LEU A 12 -4.18 -29.67 25.61
C LEU A 12 -5.38 -28.76 25.32
N ARG A 13 -5.93 -28.83 24.10
CA ARG A 13 -6.98 -27.90 23.63
C ARG A 13 -8.17 -27.75 24.59
N PRO A 14 -8.78 -28.81 25.16
CA PRO A 14 -9.89 -28.65 26.10
C PRO A 14 -9.47 -27.93 27.40
N LEU A 15 -8.24 -28.17 27.87
CA LEU A 15 -7.71 -27.56 29.09
C LEU A 15 -7.43 -26.07 28.90
N LEU A 16 -6.84 -25.71 27.76
CA LEU A 16 -6.55 -24.31 27.40
C LEU A 16 -7.85 -23.52 27.14
N GLN A 17 -8.86 -24.12 26.50
CA GLN A 17 -10.17 -23.47 26.34
C GLN A 17 -10.83 -23.15 27.68
N GLU A 18 -10.74 -24.06 28.65
CA GLU A 18 -11.27 -23.80 29.99
C GLU A 18 -10.47 -22.73 30.74
N PHE A 19 -9.15 -22.65 30.52
CA PHE A 19 -8.30 -21.60 31.07
C PHE A 19 -8.62 -20.22 30.47
N ILE A 20 -8.75 -20.12 29.14
CA ILE A 20 -9.12 -18.89 28.42
C ILE A 20 -10.46 -18.34 28.93
N LEU A 21 -11.43 -19.22 29.21
CA LEU A 21 -12.72 -18.80 29.80
C LEU A 21 -12.61 -18.42 31.29
N TRP A 22 -11.61 -18.91 32.00
CA TRP A 22 -11.38 -18.63 33.41
C TRP A 22 -10.61 -17.32 33.64
N ALA A 23 -9.64 -17.01 32.79
CA ALA A 23 -8.69 -15.91 32.97
C ALA A 23 -9.34 -14.53 33.12
N PRO A 24 -10.31 -14.08 32.29
CA PRO A 24 -10.88 -12.73 32.40
C PRO A 24 -11.52 -12.41 33.76
N ALA A 25 -12.02 -13.43 34.46
CA ALA A 25 -12.67 -13.27 35.76
C ALA A 25 -11.72 -13.38 36.95
N ASN A 26 -10.50 -13.91 36.76
CA ASN A 26 -9.60 -14.28 37.87
C ASN A 26 -8.17 -13.71 37.73
N ALA A 27 -7.76 -13.31 36.52
CA ALA A 27 -6.48 -12.70 36.17
C ALA A 27 -6.70 -11.74 34.98
N PRO A 28 -7.33 -10.57 35.20
CA PRO A 28 -7.69 -9.64 34.11
C PRO A 28 -6.47 -8.96 33.45
N ASP A 29 -5.32 -8.98 34.12
CA ASP A 29 -4.07 -8.35 33.67
C ASP A 29 -3.13 -9.36 32.97
N SER A 30 -3.59 -10.58 32.66
CA SER A 30 -2.84 -11.58 31.91
C SER A 30 -3.45 -11.83 30.54
N ASP A 31 -2.62 -12.02 29.52
CA ASP A 31 -3.06 -12.50 28.21
C ASP A 31 -3.10 -14.05 28.19
N PRO A 32 -4.29 -14.68 28.16
CA PRO A 32 -4.39 -16.13 28.21
C PRO A 32 -3.95 -16.84 26.92
N ASP A 33 -3.86 -16.13 25.79
CA ASP A 33 -3.51 -16.74 24.50
C ASP A 33 -2.02 -17.09 24.41
N LEU A 34 -1.18 -16.39 25.17
CA LEU A 34 0.26 -16.63 25.27
C LEU A 34 0.61 -17.98 25.95
N VAL A 35 -0.29 -18.60 26.70
CA VAL A 35 0.00 -19.85 27.42
C VAL A 35 0.12 -21.07 26.51
N GLY A 36 -0.46 -21.02 25.31
CA GLY A 36 -0.53 -22.15 24.37
C GLY A 36 0.85 -22.77 24.07
N PRO A 37 1.81 -21.98 23.56
CA PRO A 37 3.18 -22.44 23.29
C PRO A 37 3.88 -23.01 24.53
N ALA A 38 3.80 -22.32 25.67
CA ALA A 38 4.42 -22.76 26.92
C ALA A 38 3.86 -24.10 27.41
N ALA A 39 2.54 -24.28 27.42
CA ALA A 39 1.90 -25.52 27.83
C ALA A 39 2.21 -26.69 26.88
N LEU A 40 2.27 -26.42 25.57
CA LEU A 40 2.61 -27.40 24.54
C LEU A 40 4.04 -27.91 24.71
N TRP A 41 5.01 -26.99 24.79
CA TRP A 41 6.42 -27.36 24.91
C TRP A 41 6.74 -28.02 26.24
N HIS A 42 6.15 -27.54 27.35
CA HIS A 42 6.24 -28.22 28.63
C HIS A 42 5.71 -29.66 28.54
N ARG A 43 4.57 -29.90 27.87
CA ARG A 43 3.99 -31.24 27.69
C ARG A 43 4.84 -32.15 26.79
N LEU A 44 5.59 -31.59 25.85
CA LEU A 44 6.49 -32.32 24.96
C LEU A 44 7.80 -32.72 25.66
N ASP A 45 8.30 -31.88 26.56
CA ASP A 45 9.59 -32.08 27.25
C ASP A 45 9.44 -32.81 28.59
N VAL A 46 8.40 -32.52 29.36
CA VAL A 46 8.11 -33.14 30.66
C VAL A 46 7.03 -34.23 30.48
N LYS A 47 7.49 -35.47 30.41
CA LYS A 47 6.70 -36.63 29.95
C LYS A 47 5.50 -36.99 30.83
N GLY A 48 4.32 -36.62 30.34
CA GLY A 48 3.08 -37.42 30.41
C GLY A 48 1.95 -36.90 31.28
N ASP A 49 2.14 -35.79 32.00
CA ASP A 49 1.12 -35.18 32.85
C ASP A 49 1.15 -33.65 32.70
N VAL A 50 0.11 -33.11 32.06
CA VAL A 50 -0.08 -31.66 31.84
C VAL A 50 -0.19 -30.86 33.14
N GLY A 51 -0.50 -31.52 34.26
CA GLY A 51 -0.65 -30.90 35.59
C GLY A 51 0.61 -30.96 36.45
N LEU A 52 1.68 -31.63 36.01
CA LEU A 52 2.90 -31.81 36.79
C LEU A 52 3.93 -30.71 36.48
N TRP A 53 4.14 -29.78 37.40
CA TRP A 53 5.05 -28.64 37.23
C TRP A 53 6.07 -28.57 38.35
N LYS A 54 7.35 -28.41 38.02
CA LYS A 54 8.44 -28.14 38.97
C LYS A 54 9.17 -26.87 38.60
N ARG A 55 9.88 -26.30 39.58
CA ARG A 55 10.66 -25.08 39.38
C ARG A 55 11.71 -25.20 38.26
N GLN A 56 12.39 -26.34 38.19
CA GLN A 56 13.37 -26.58 37.12
C GLN A 56 12.71 -26.63 35.72
N ASP A 57 11.47 -27.11 35.65
CA ASP A 57 10.75 -27.20 34.38
C ASP A 57 10.40 -25.79 33.87
N LEU A 58 10.05 -24.86 34.77
CA LEU A 58 9.83 -23.44 34.44
C LEU A 58 11.09 -22.76 33.91
N ARG A 59 12.23 -22.95 34.59
CA ARG A 59 13.51 -22.38 34.14
C ARG A 59 13.89 -22.89 32.76
N ASN A 60 13.82 -24.20 32.53
CA ASN A 60 14.18 -24.77 31.23
C ASN A 60 13.19 -24.33 30.13
N LEU A 61 11.90 -24.29 30.44
CA LEU A 61 10.88 -23.86 29.48
C LEU A 61 11.12 -22.41 29.07
N LEU A 62 11.23 -21.50 30.04
CA LEU A 62 11.33 -20.07 29.79
C LEU A 62 12.67 -19.66 29.19
N LEU A 63 13.80 -20.13 29.74
CA LEU A 63 15.12 -19.64 29.31
C LEU A 63 15.76 -20.45 28.19
N GLU A 64 15.37 -21.72 27.99
CA GLU A 64 15.99 -22.56 26.95
C GLU A 64 15.05 -22.84 25.78
N ARG A 65 13.74 -22.93 26.01
CA ARG A 65 12.78 -23.39 24.99
C ARG A 65 11.98 -22.29 24.33
N MET A 66 11.42 -21.35 25.12
CA MET A 66 10.62 -20.26 24.59
C MET A 66 11.38 -19.36 23.61
N PRO A 67 12.66 -18.96 23.83
CA PRO A 67 13.37 -18.07 22.90
C PRO A 67 13.46 -18.62 21.48
N GLN A 68 13.41 -19.95 21.33
CA GLN A 68 13.51 -20.64 20.04
C GLN A 68 12.15 -21.03 19.44
N ALA A 69 11.04 -20.76 20.14
CA ALA A 69 9.76 -21.41 19.85
C ALA A 69 8.54 -20.49 19.90
N VAL A 70 8.69 -19.23 20.33
CA VAL A 70 7.66 -18.21 20.17
C VAL A 70 7.79 -17.53 18.81
N GLU A 71 6.66 -17.25 18.18
CA GLU A 71 6.59 -16.55 16.89
C GLU A 71 6.82 -15.04 17.10
N ASP A 72 6.28 -14.48 18.18
CA ASP A 72 6.40 -13.07 18.56
C ASP A 72 7.09 -12.97 19.93
N PRO A 73 8.41 -12.74 19.98
CA PRO A 73 9.15 -12.64 21.23
C PRO A 73 8.86 -11.35 22.01
N ASP A 74 8.47 -10.25 21.35
CA ASP A 74 8.11 -8.98 21.98
C ASP A 74 6.83 -9.15 22.82
N ALA A 75 5.77 -9.71 22.21
CA ALA A 75 4.54 -10.03 22.93
C ALA A 75 4.77 -11.06 24.06
N ALA A 76 5.71 -12.00 23.85
CA ALA A 76 6.08 -12.95 24.88
C ALA A 76 6.81 -12.28 26.06
N ALA A 77 7.76 -11.38 25.81
CA ALA A 77 8.49 -10.65 26.84
C ALA A 77 7.53 -9.85 27.74
N ASP A 78 6.54 -9.18 27.14
CA ASP A 78 5.57 -8.36 27.86
C ASP A 78 4.54 -9.17 28.67
N GLY A 79 4.12 -10.33 28.17
CA GLY A 79 2.90 -10.98 28.65
C GLY A 79 3.01 -12.43 29.14
N MET A 80 4.06 -13.17 28.77
CA MET A 80 4.12 -14.63 28.96
C MET A 80 4.22 -15.04 30.44
N VAL A 81 5.03 -14.35 31.24
CA VAL A 81 5.22 -14.66 32.66
C VAL A 81 3.92 -14.46 33.47
N PRO A 82 3.20 -13.31 33.33
CA PRO A 82 1.86 -13.14 33.88
C PRO A 82 0.86 -14.22 33.42
N ALA A 83 0.92 -14.62 32.15
CA ALA A 83 0.05 -15.64 31.58
C ALA A 83 0.27 -17.03 32.21
N ILE A 84 1.53 -17.47 32.35
CA ILE A 84 1.89 -18.75 32.98
C ILE A 84 1.54 -18.73 34.47
N ARG A 85 1.72 -17.60 35.16
CA ARG A 85 1.27 -17.41 36.56
C ARG A 85 -0.23 -17.63 36.70
N ALA A 86 -1.03 -17.05 35.81
CA ALA A 86 -2.47 -17.25 35.78
C ALA A 86 -2.82 -18.72 35.52
N TYR A 87 -2.12 -19.38 34.60
CA TYR A 87 -2.33 -20.77 34.26
C TYR A 87 -2.02 -21.74 35.42
N LEU A 88 -0.90 -21.57 36.13
CA LEU A 88 -0.58 -22.38 37.31
C LEU A 88 -1.59 -22.17 38.44
N THR A 89 -2.07 -20.94 38.61
CA THR A 89 -3.12 -20.60 39.58
C THR A 89 -4.46 -21.27 39.21
N PHE A 90 -4.80 -21.29 37.92
CA PHE A 90 -5.94 -22.04 37.39
C PHE A 90 -5.82 -23.54 37.68
N LEU A 91 -4.67 -24.15 37.37
CA LEU A 91 -4.44 -25.57 37.64
C LEU A 91 -4.59 -25.89 39.15
N SER A 92 -4.04 -25.05 40.02
CA SER A 92 -4.13 -25.23 41.47
C SER A 92 -5.57 -25.06 41.99
N SER A 93 -6.24 -23.98 41.59
CA SER A 93 -7.60 -23.66 42.07
C SER A 93 -8.67 -24.64 41.57
N THR A 94 -8.45 -25.27 40.42
CA THR A 94 -9.33 -26.31 39.86
C THR A 94 -8.94 -27.73 40.28
N GLY A 95 -7.89 -27.89 41.09
CA GLY A 95 -7.42 -29.19 41.57
C GLY A 95 -6.74 -30.04 40.48
N ARG A 96 -6.26 -29.41 39.41
CA ARG A 96 -5.57 -30.02 38.25
C ARG A 96 -4.04 -29.92 38.35
N LEU A 97 -3.51 -29.17 39.32
CA LEU A 97 -2.09 -29.22 39.65
C LEU A 97 -1.79 -30.53 40.37
N SER A 98 -0.98 -31.37 39.74
CA SER A 98 -0.71 -32.74 40.18
C SER A 98 0.00 -32.77 41.53
N ALA A 99 -0.27 -33.81 42.34
CA ALA A 99 0.33 -33.95 43.68
C ALA A 99 1.86 -34.11 43.69
N GLY A 100 2.47 -34.37 42.53
CA GLY A 100 3.93 -34.43 42.35
C GLY A 100 4.58 -33.10 41.97
N SER A 101 3.79 -32.04 41.78
CA SER A 101 4.27 -30.69 41.48
C SER A 101 4.91 -30.05 42.70
N ASP A 102 5.79 -29.08 42.47
CA ASP A 102 6.19 -28.17 43.55
C ASP A 102 4.96 -27.37 44.03
N PRO A 103 4.95 -26.89 45.30
CA PRO A 103 3.85 -26.06 45.80
C PRO A 103 3.65 -24.83 44.90
N LEU A 104 2.40 -24.44 44.67
CA LEU A 104 2.08 -23.28 43.82
C LEU A 104 2.90 -22.04 44.23
N GLU A 105 2.99 -21.75 45.53
CA GLU A 105 3.78 -20.62 46.05
C GLU A 105 5.24 -20.66 45.57
N SER A 106 5.88 -21.83 45.59
CA SER A 106 7.24 -22.00 45.11
C SER A 106 7.38 -21.91 43.59
N LEU A 107 6.35 -22.28 42.83
CA LEU A 107 6.34 -22.10 41.37
C LEU A 107 6.16 -20.63 40.99
N LEU A 108 5.34 -19.89 41.75
CA LEU A 108 5.14 -18.46 41.53
C LEU A 108 6.38 -17.64 41.92
N GLU A 109 7.05 -18.01 43.03
CA GLU A 109 8.33 -17.42 43.41
C GLU A 109 9.40 -17.66 42.33
N GLU A 110 9.43 -18.85 41.72
CA GLU A 110 10.36 -19.14 40.62
C GLU A 110 10.04 -18.30 39.38
N LEU A 111 8.76 -18.06 39.06
CA LEU A 111 8.38 -17.14 37.98
C LEU A 111 8.83 -15.70 38.25
N ASP A 112 8.69 -15.23 39.49
CA ASP A 112 9.18 -13.90 39.90
C ASP A 112 10.71 -13.79 39.74
N GLU A 113 11.45 -14.86 40.04
CA GLU A 113 12.91 -14.90 39.91
C GLU A 113 13.39 -15.02 38.45
N LEU A 114 12.56 -15.53 37.54
CA LEU A 114 12.90 -15.75 36.13
C LEU A 114 12.45 -14.61 35.21
N GLU A 115 11.64 -13.67 35.68
CA GLU A 115 11.00 -12.66 34.83
C GLU A 115 12.03 -11.79 34.09
N ASP A 116 12.97 -11.18 34.79
CA ASP A 116 14.02 -10.35 34.19
C ASP A 116 14.91 -11.17 33.24
N ASP A 117 15.36 -12.36 33.66
CA ASP A 117 16.19 -13.26 32.84
C ASP A 117 15.46 -13.74 31.57
N PHE A 118 14.12 -13.85 31.64
CA PHE A 118 13.30 -14.26 30.50
C PHE A 118 13.10 -13.12 29.51
N VAL A 119 12.88 -11.90 29.99
CA VAL A 119 12.83 -10.69 29.14
C VAL A 119 14.16 -10.51 28.42
N ASP A 120 15.29 -10.58 29.14
CA ASP A 120 16.63 -10.50 28.54
C ASP A 120 16.82 -11.59 27.46
N ALA A 121 16.33 -12.81 27.70
CA ALA A 121 16.42 -13.90 26.73
C ALA A 121 15.51 -13.73 25.50
N MET A 122 14.37 -13.04 25.63
CA MET A 122 13.53 -12.67 24.47
C MET A 122 14.15 -11.52 23.68
N GLU A 123 14.72 -10.51 24.35
CA GLU A 123 15.46 -9.41 23.71
C GLU A 123 16.68 -9.94 22.94
N ASP A 124 17.44 -10.88 23.51
CA ASP A 124 18.55 -11.54 22.81
C ASP A 124 18.05 -12.34 21.60
N ALA A 125 16.89 -13.00 21.69
CA ALA A 125 16.31 -13.76 20.58
C ALA A 125 15.73 -12.87 19.47
N LEU A 126 15.21 -11.69 19.81
CA LEU A 126 14.80 -10.66 18.84
C LEU A 126 16.02 -10.13 18.12
N ALA A 127 17.06 -9.76 18.87
CA ALA A 127 18.31 -9.32 18.27
C ALA A 127 18.84 -10.39 17.32
N GLU A 128 19.02 -11.64 17.76
CA GLU A 128 19.49 -12.74 16.89
C GLU A 128 18.62 -12.93 15.63
N ARG A 129 17.29 -12.71 15.70
CA ARG A 129 16.42 -12.70 14.51
C ARG A 129 16.69 -11.52 13.60
N ASP A 130 16.81 -10.30 14.14
CA ASP A 130 17.15 -9.12 13.36
C ASP A 130 18.52 -9.28 12.67
N TRP A 131 19.48 -9.96 13.31
CA TRP A 131 20.80 -10.24 12.72
C TRP A 131 20.77 -11.35 11.64
N ASP A 132 19.93 -12.38 11.80
CA ASP A 132 19.71 -13.41 10.77
C ASP A 132 18.88 -12.84 9.59
N GLU A 133 17.91 -11.96 9.86
CA GLU A 133 17.16 -11.21 8.84
C GLU A 133 18.06 -10.21 8.10
N GLU A 134 18.99 -9.49 8.76
CA GLU A 134 19.97 -8.62 8.07
C GLU A 134 21.01 -9.39 7.23
N GLU A 135 21.36 -10.65 7.56
CA GLU A 135 22.24 -11.49 6.73
C GLU A 135 21.49 -12.16 5.56
N ASP A 136 20.20 -12.47 5.73
CA ASP A 136 19.32 -12.97 4.65
C ASP A 136 18.80 -11.82 3.73
N GLU A 137 18.63 -10.58 4.23
CA GLU A 137 18.27 -9.37 3.45
C GLU A 137 19.41 -8.87 2.54
N LEU A 138 20.66 -9.30 2.77
CA LEU A 138 21.79 -8.93 1.91
C LEU A 138 21.98 -9.87 0.71
N ASP A 139 21.28 -10.99 0.66
CA ASP A 139 21.37 -11.99 -0.41
C ASP A 139 20.00 -12.32 -1.08
N GLU A 140 18.87 -11.75 -0.62
CA GLU A 140 17.60 -11.72 -1.37
C GLU A 140 17.51 -10.40 -2.20
N ASP A 141 17.13 -10.52 -3.48
CA ASP A 141 16.63 -9.44 -4.36
C ASP A 141 17.53 -8.62 -5.30
N GLU A 142 18.67 -9.13 -5.79
CA GLU A 142 19.05 -8.78 -7.17
C GLU A 142 18.44 -9.83 -8.12
N SER A 143 17.35 -9.46 -8.79
CA SER A 143 16.73 -10.21 -9.90
C SER A 143 17.04 -9.52 -11.23
N LEU A 144 17.14 -10.25 -12.34
CA LEU A 144 17.21 -9.63 -13.68
C LEU A 144 16.02 -8.67 -13.92
N GLY A 145 14.89 -8.95 -13.28
CA GLY A 145 13.66 -8.18 -13.34
C GLY A 145 13.56 -7.02 -12.33
N ASP A 146 14.59 -6.77 -11.53
CA ASP A 146 14.63 -5.66 -10.57
C ASP A 146 14.67 -4.30 -11.30
N PHE A 147 13.90 -3.35 -10.77
CA PHE A 147 13.77 -2.00 -11.29
C PHE A 147 14.71 -1.01 -10.58
N GLU A 148 15.21 -1.34 -9.39
CA GLU A 148 16.09 -0.46 -8.60
C GLU A 148 17.34 0.00 -9.37
N PRO A 149 18.01 -0.84 -10.19
CA PRO A 149 19.13 -0.40 -11.03
C PRO A 149 18.79 0.70 -12.04
N PHE A 150 17.50 0.93 -12.31
CA PHE A 150 16.98 1.93 -13.23
C PHE A 150 16.40 3.17 -12.51
N ALA A 151 16.43 3.26 -11.18
CA ALA A 151 15.80 4.35 -10.43
C ALA A 151 16.21 5.76 -10.92
N ASP A 152 17.52 5.97 -11.18
CA ASP A 152 18.02 7.24 -11.75
C ASP A 152 17.45 7.51 -13.15
N GLU A 153 17.36 6.47 -14.01
CA GLU A 153 16.80 6.61 -15.36
C GLU A 153 15.28 6.86 -15.34
N ILE A 154 14.57 6.23 -14.41
CA ILE A 154 13.13 6.41 -14.18
C ILE A 154 12.86 7.84 -13.71
N SER A 155 13.63 8.34 -12.75
CA SER A 155 13.51 9.72 -12.22
C SER A 155 13.79 10.78 -13.30
N ASP A 156 14.69 10.48 -14.24
CA ASP A 156 15.02 11.36 -15.38
C ASP A 156 13.97 11.32 -16.52
N LEU A 157 12.95 10.46 -16.45
CA LEU A 157 11.92 10.37 -17.50
C LEU A 157 11.08 11.66 -17.56
N PRO A 158 10.65 12.06 -18.77
CA PRO A 158 9.56 13.04 -18.89
C PRO A 158 8.30 12.50 -18.23
N THR A 159 7.47 13.39 -17.66
CA THR A 159 6.17 13.04 -17.05
C THR A 159 5.40 12.02 -17.87
N ILE A 160 5.15 10.86 -17.28
CA ILE A 160 4.36 9.79 -17.88
C ILE A 160 2.89 10.21 -17.83
N ARG A 161 2.19 10.09 -18.97
CA ARG A 161 0.79 10.53 -19.12
C ARG A 161 -0.15 9.34 -19.14
N LEU A 162 -0.77 9.06 -17.99
CA LEU A 162 -1.70 7.95 -17.80
C LEU A 162 -3.05 8.24 -18.48
N ARG A 163 -3.64 7.21 -19.10
CA ARG A 163 -4.96 7.32 -19.72
C ARG A 163 -6.05 7.15 -18.66
N PRO A 164 -7.26 7.73 -18.86
CA PRO A 164 -8.30 7.63 -17.85
C PRO A 164 -8.75 6.18 -17.65
N ASP A 165 -9.16 5.87 -16.42
CA ASP A 165 -9.57 4.53 -15.98
C ASP A 165 -10.60 3.90 -16.93
N SER A 166 -11.56 4.68 -17.41
CA SER A 166 -12.55 4.16 -18.39
C SER A 166 -11.94 3.67 -19.71
N GLU A 167 -10.85 4.26 -20.18
CA GLU A 167 -10.11 3.77 -21.35
C GLU A 167 -9.26 2.54 -21.00
N LEU A 168 -8.61 2.56 -19.83
CA LEU A 168 -7.81 1.44 -19.34
C LEU A 168 -8.68 0.20 -19.07
N ALA A 169 -9.81 0.36 -18.40
CA ALA A 169 -10.80 -0.67 -18.14
C ALA A 169 -11.39 -1.22 -19.44
N ALA A 170 -11.64 -0.36 -20.44
CA ALA A 170 -12.05 -0.82 -21.77
C ALA A 170 -10.96 -1.68 -22.44
N ALA A 171 -9.69 -1.37 -22.25
CA ALA A 171 -8.57 -2.17 -22.73
C ALA A 171 -8.41 -3.48 -21.95
N ALA A 172 -8.50 -3.45 -20.62
CA ALA A 172 -8.42 -4.61 -19.72
C ALA A 172 -9.46 -5.68 -20.08
N ARG A 173 -10.70 -5.28 -20.37
CA ARG A 173 -11.77 -6.20 -20.83
C ARG A 173 -11.48 -6.88 -22.18
N GLN A 174 -10.54 -6.36 -22.96
CA GLN A 174 -10.11 -6.96 -24.23
C GLN A 174 -8.85 -7.82 -24.08
N VAL A 175 -8.26 -7.92 -22.89
CA VAL A 175 -7.04 -8.70 -22.63
C VAL A 175 -7.30 -10.20 -22.87
N PRO A 176 -6.65 -10.82 -23.87
CA PRO A 176 -6.91 -12.22 -24.22
C PRO A 176 -6.62 -13.21 -23.08
N LEU A 177 -5.52 -13.01 -22.34
CA LEU A 177 -5.10 -13.96 -21.29
C LEU A 177 -6.10 -14.00 -20.11
N VAL A 178 -6.64 -12.84 -19.69
CA VAL A 178 -7.69 -12.78 -18.64
C VAL A 178 -8.96 -13.51 -19.11
N GLY A 179 -9.36 -13.31 -20.37
CA GLY A 179 -10.47 -14.06 -20.97
C GLY A 179 -10.24 -15.58 -21.03
N GLN A 180 -9.01 -16.00 -21.32
CA GLN A 180 -8.63 -17.42 -21.33
C GLN A 180 -8.60 -18.03 -19.93
N ALA A 181 -8.08 -17.32 -18.94
CA ALA A 181 -8.09 -17.71 -17.53
C ALA A 181 -9.53 -17.90 -17.03
N ARG A 182 -10.43 -16.96 -17.36
CA ARG A 182 -11.87 -17.07 -17.09
C ARG A 182 -12.50 -18.29 -17.74
N ASP A 183 -12.22 -18.53 -19.03
CA ASP A 183 -12.78 -19.69 -19.75
C ASP A 183 -12.24 -21.02 -19.18
N LEU A 184 -10.98 -21.05 -18.74
CA LEU A 184 -10.40 -22.19 -18.03
C LEU A 184 -11.13 -22.44 -16.72
N ALA A 185 -11.32 -21.39 -15.92
CA ALA A 185 -12.00 -21.49 -14.64
C ALA A 185 -13.42 -22.05 -14.78
N LEU A 186 -14.19 -21.58 -15.77
CA LEU A 186 -15.51 -22.13 -16.07
C LEU A 186 -15.48 -23.59 -16.56
N TRP A 187 -14.44 -24.00 -17.28
CA TRP A 187 -14.26 -25.40 -17.69
C TRP A 187 -13.93 -26.30 -16.48
N VAL A 188 -13.11 -25.80 -15.53
CA VAL A 188 -12.80 -26.47 -14.26
C VAL A 188 -14.08 -26.67 -13.44
N GLY A 189 -14.94 -25.66 -13.37
CA GLY A 189 -16.20 -25.74 -12.62
C GLY A 189 -15.98 -25.94 -11.13
N THR A 190 -16.95 -26.52 -10.42
CA THR A 190 -16.91 -26.67 -8.96
C THR A 190 -16.44 -28.06 -8.53
N GLY A 191 -15.55 -28.13 -7.54
CA GLY A 191 -15.08 -29.35 -6.90
C GLY A 191 -14.25 -30.24 -7.81
N ARG A 192 -13.45 -29.63 -8.70
CA ARG A 192 -12.55 -30.36 -9.60
C ARG A 192 -11.46 -31.01 -8.76
N LYS A 193 -11.41 -32.33 -8.76
CA LYS A 193 -10.34 -33.06 -8.07
C LYS A 193 -9.02 -32.87 -8.80
N VAL A 194 -7.98 -32.47 -8.07
CA VAL A 194 -6.60 -32.38 -8.56
C VAL A 194 -5.76 -33.55 -8.03
N GLY A 195 -4.76 -33.99 -8.80
CA GLY A 195 -3.86 -35.07 -8.39
C GLY A 195 -2.66 -34.57 -7.58
N GLU A 196 -2.06 -35.46 -6.77
CA GLU A 196 -0.89 -35.14 -5.93
C GLU A 196 0.37 -34.78 -6.75
N GLU A 197 0.56 -35.38 -7.92
CA GLU A 197 1.72 -35.15 -8.79
C GLU A 197 1.38 -34.38 -10.08
N THR A 198 0.10 -34.39 -10.49
CA THR A 198 -0.37 -33.72 -11.71
C THR A 198 -1.76 -33.16 -11.45
N LEU A 199 -1.98 -31.87 -11.73
CA LEU A 199 -3.26 -31.21 -11.47
C LEU A 199 -4.41 -31.86 -12.24
N LEU A 200 -4.17 -32.25 -13.50
CA LEU A 200 -5.16 -32.84 -14.41
C LEU A 200 -4.61 -34.10 -15.07
N SER A 201 -5.49 -35.04 -15.42
CA SER A 201 -5.10 -36.20 -16.22
C SER A 201 -4.80 -35.85 -17.69
N ASP A 202 -4.03 -36.67 -18.41
CA ASP A 202 -3.73 -36.48 -19.85
C ASP A 202 -4.99 -36.34 -20.74
N GLU A 203 -6.11 -36.95 -20.34
CA GLU A 203 -7.38 -36.79 -21.04
C GLU A 203 -8.01 -35.42 -20.79
N GLU A 204 -7.97 -34.97 -19.54
CA GLU A 204 -8.44 -33.65 -19.12
C GLU A 204 -7.59 -32.52 -19.69
N VAL A 205 -6.26 -32.64 -19.70
CA VAL A 205 -5.36 -31.67 -20.34
C VAL A 205 -5.71 -31.53 -21.83
N ARG A 206 -5.90 -32.65 -22.55
CA ARG A 206 -6.29 -32.60 -23.97
C ARG A 206 -7.67 -32.00 -24.19
N ASP A 207 -8.61 -32.22 -23.28
CA ASP A 207 -9.94 -31.62 -23.35
C ASP A 207 -9.88 -30.11 -23.08
N ALA A 208 -9.16 -29.68 -22.03
CA ALA A 208 -8.96 -28.28 -21.68
C ALA A 208 -8.26 -27.50 -22.80
N VAL A 209 -7.13 -28.00 -23.32
CA VAL A 209 -6.40 -27.40 -24.45
C VAL A 209 -7.31 -27.19 -25.65
N LYS A 210 -8.17 -28.19 -25.94
CA LYS A 210 -9.13 -28.10 -27.04
C LYS A 210 -10.27 -27.14 -26.75
N ALA A 211 -10.77 -27.09 -25.51
CA ALA A 211 -11.84 -26.20 -25.08
C ALA A 211 -11.41 -24.73 -25.14
N LEU A 212 -10.18 -24.44 -24.71
CA LEU A 212 -9.58 -23.11 -24.66
C LEU A 212 -8.93 -22.69 -25.98
N GLY A 213 -8.71 -23.63 -26.91
CA GLY A 213 -8.07 -23.35 -28.19
C GLY A 213 -6.57 -23.04 -28.05
N LEU A 214 -5.91 -23.58 -27.02
CA LEU A 214 -4.48 -23.39 -26.79
C LEU A 214 -3.67 -24.11 -27.89
N ALA A 215 -2.56 -23.49 -28.30
CA ALA A 215 -1.68 -24.06 -29.32
C ALA A 215 -0.91 -25.28 -28.80
N GLU A 216 -0.49 -25.23 -27.54
CA GLU A 216 0.36 -26.24 -26.90
C GLU A 216 -0.15 -26.55 -25.47
N PRO A 217 -0.03 -27.81 -24.99
CA PRO A 217 -0.43 -28.17 -23.64
C PRO A 217 0.31 -27.45 -22.53
N GLN A 218 1.57 -27.05 -22.76
CA GLN A 218 2.41 -26.36 -21.78
C GLN A 218 1.80 -25.03 -21.36
N ALA A 219 1.19 -24.29 -22.30
CA ALA A 219 0.50 -23.04 -22.00
C ALA A 219 -0.66 -23.19 -21.00
N LEU A 220 -1.21 -24.40 -20.83
CA LEU A 220 -2.30 -24.64 -19.88
C LEU A 220 -1.86 -24.39 -18.43
N TRP A 221 -0.60 -24.66 -18.10
CA TRP A 221 -0.07 -24.43 -16.75
C TRP A 221 -0.06 -22.94 -16.41
N ASN A 222 0.49 -22.11 -17.28
CA ASN A 222 0.58 -20.66 -17.06
C ASN A 222 -0.82 -20.02 -17.02
N ILE A 223 -1.76 -20.48 -17.85
CA ILE A 223 -3.16 -20.02 -17.79
C ILE A 223 -3.87 -20.50 -16.52
N TRP A 224 -3.52 -21.68 -15.99
CA TRP A 224 -4.05 -22.15 -14.71
C TRP A 224 -3.57 -21.28 -13.55
N ASN A 225 -2.28 -21.01 -13.47
CA ASN A 225 -1.74 -20.15 -12.42
C ASN A 225 -2.27 -18.73 -12.55
N LEU A 226 -2.34 -18.18 -13.77
CA LEU A 226 -2.99 -16.90 -14.00
C LEU A 226 -4.46 -16.90 -13.53
N ALA A 227 -5.22 -17.99 -13.73
CA ALA A 227 -6.59 -18.07 -13.23
C ALA A 227 -6.70 -18.13 -11.69
N ILE A 228 -5.66 -18.63 -11.01
CA ILE A 228 -5.56 -18.57 -9.54
C ILE A 228 -5.20 -17.16 -9.09
N ASP A 229 -4.20 -16.55 -9.74
CA ASP A 229 -3.73 -15.19 -9.43
C ASP A 229 -4.85 -14.16 -9.65
N LEU A 230 -5.66 -14.32 -10.71
CA LEU A 230 -6.85 -13.51 -10.98
C LEU A 230 -8.06 -13.86 -10.09
N GLU A 231 -7.91 -14.77 -9.13
CA GLU A 231 -8.96 -15.27 -8.23
C GLU A 231 -10.18 -15.91 -8.94
N PHE A 232 -10.05 -16.27 -10.22
CA PHE A 232 -11.11 -17.01 -10.93
C PHE A 232 -11.17 -18.49 -10.51
N LEU A 233 -10.05 -19.01 -10.02
CA LEU A 233 -9.95 -20.33 -9.42
C LEU A 233 -9.46 -20.22 -7.98
N ALA A 234 -10.05 -21.01 -7.10
CA ALA A 234 -9.62 -21.10 -5.71
C ALA A 234 -9.63 -22.56 -5.22
N PRO A 235 -8.73 -22.93 -4.30
CA PRO A 235 -8.82 -24.19 -3.57
C PRO A 235 -10.17 -24.32 -2.83
N ASP A 236 -10.83 -25.48 -2.97
CA ASP A 236 -12.11 -25.81 -2.35
C ASP A 236 -11.98 -27.12 -1.58
N GLY A 237 -11.07 -27.15 -0.60
CA GLY A 237 -10.69 -28.33 0.19
C GLY A 237 -9.26 -28.80 -0.07
N ASP A 238 -8.92 -30.00 0.43
CA ASP A 238 -7.54 -30.50 0.44
C ASP A 238 -7.03 -30.94 -0.95
N ASP A 239 -7.92 -31.42 -1.83
CA ASP A 239 -7.57 -31.98 -3.15
C ASP A 239 -8.51 -31.53 -4.27
N THR A 240 -9.15 -30.37 -4.09
CA THR A 240 -10.16 -29.84 -5.00
C THR A 240 -9.97 -28.36 -5.26
N VAL A 241 -10.25 -27.96 -6.50
CA VAL A 241 -10.27 -26.56 -6.95
C VAL A 241 -11.65 -26.25 -7.52
N SER A 242 -12.13 -25.04 -7.26
CA SER A 242 -13.43 -24.55 -7.72
C SER A 242 -13.29 -23.21 -8.42
N VAL A 243 -14.14 -23.01 -9.42
CA VAL A 243 -14.40 -21.69 -10.00
C VAL A 243 -15.05 -20.77 -8.98
N ASP A 244 -14.61 -19.52 -8.93
CA ASP A 244 -15.23 -18.50 -8.12
C ASP A 244 -16.64 -18.12 -8.67
N SER A 245 -17.54 -17.70 -7.78
CA SER A 245 -18.92 -17.38 -8.16
C SER A 245 -19.06 -16.23 -9.14
N ASP A 246 -18.16 -15.25 -9.09
CA ASP A 246 -18.24 -14.02 -9.88
C ASP A 246 -17.46 -14.12 -11.20
N THR A 247 -16.62 -15.15 -11.37
CA THR A 247 -15.87 -15.44 -12.61
C THR A 247 -16.75 -15.42 -13.87
N ALA A 248 -17.99 -15.92 -13.77
CA ALA A 248 -18.91 -15.98 -14.91
C ALA A 248 -19.35 -14.60 -15.41
N ALA A 249 -19.30 -13.58 -14.55
CA ALA A 249 -19.70 -12.21 -14.83
C ALA A 249 -18.61 -11.39 -15.54
N TRP A 250 -17.35 -11.88 -15.59
CA TRP A 250 -16.31 -11.26 -16.39
C TRP A 250 -16.68 -11.24 -17.89
N PRO A 251 -16.45 -10.11 -18.61
CA PRO A 251 -15.93 -8.84 -18.11
C PRO A 251 -16.96 -8.04 -17.29
N PHE A 252 -16.53 -7.49 -16.15
CA PHE A 252 -17.37 -6.67 -15.28
C PHE A 252 -17.78 -5.35 -15.95
N GLU A 253 -18.99 -4.85 -15.66
CA GLU A 253 -19.48 -3.58 -16.23
C GLU A 253 -18.89 -2.35 -15.54
N ASP A 254 -18.54 -2.48 -14.26
CA ASP A 254 -17.84 -1.43 -13.51
C ASP A 254 -16.38 -1.33 -13.97
N ASP A 255 -15.86 -0.11 -14.05
CA ASP A 255 -14.50 0.15 -14.56
C ASP A 255 -13.44 -0.15 -13.49
N GLU A 256 -13.73 0.10 -12.21
CA GLU A 256 -12.85 -0.20 -11.07
C GLU A 256 -12.69 -1.71 -10.94
N ASP A 257 -13.80 -2.46 -10.85
CA ASP A 257 -13.77 -3.93 -10.77
C ASP A 257 -13.00 -4.57 -11.95
N ALA A 258 -13.10 -3.98 -13.14
CA ALA A 258 -12.41 -4.49 -14.33
C ALA A 258 -10.90 -4.23 -14.31
N LEU A 259 -10.47 -3.10 -13.73
CA LEU A 259 -9.07 -2.77 -13.55
C LEU A 259 -8.46 -3.57 -12.40
N ASP A 260 -9.15 -3.70 -11.27
CA ASP A 260 -8.68 -4.46 -10.11
C ASP A 260 -8.29 -5.89 -10.48
N VAL A 261 -9.17 -6.59 -11.23
CA VAL A 261 -8.85 -7.94 -11.73
C VAL A 261 -7.61 -7.93 -12.61
N TRP A 262 -7.48 -6.96 -13.51
CA TRP A 262 -6.33 -6.92 -14.41
C TRP A 262 -5.02 -6.59 -13.67
N THR A 263 -5.05 -5.68 -12.71
CA THR A 263 -3.92 -5.31 -11.85
C THR A 263 -3.49 -6.49 -10.99
N LEU A 264 -4.42 -7.26 -10.43
CA LEU A 264 -4.13 -8.44 -9.62
C LEU A 264 -3.26 -9.49 -10.34
N GLY A 265 -3.45 -9.65 -11.65
CA GLY A 265 -2.63 -10.55 -12.46
C GLY A 265 -1.29 -9.97 -12.93
N LEU A 266 -0.90 -8.76 -12.53
CA LEU A 266 0.42 -8.20 -12.88
C LEU A 266 1.57 -9.01 -12.29
N HIS A 267 1.40 -9.66 -11.13
CA HIS A 267 2.40 -10.58 -10.59
C HIS A 267 2.63 -11.81 -11.50
N SER A 268 1.65 -12.15 -12.35
CA SER A 268 1.74 -13.28 -13.28
C SER A 268 2.49 -12.97 -14.59
N ILE A 269 3.04 -11.76 -14.77
CA ILE A 269 3.77 -11.43 -16.02
C ILE A 269 5.03 -12.28 -16.20
N ASP A 270 5.65 -12.75 -15.11
CA ASP A 270 6.85 -13.57 -15.14
C ASP A 270 6.61 -14.97 -15.74
N TYR A 271 5.34 -15.40 -15.87
CA TYR A 271 5.01 -16.61 -16.63
C TYR A 271 5.34 -16.48 -18.14
N GLY A 272 5.75 -15.30 -18.59
CA GLY A 272 6.34 -15.07 -19.91
C GLY A 272 7.82 -15.45 -20.01
N ASP A 273 8.51 -15.70 -18.90
CA ASP A 273 9.92 -16.03 -18.91
C ASP A 273 10.19 -17.39 -19.58
N PRO A 274 11.35 -17.58 -20.24
CA PRO A 274 11.62 -18.80 -20.98
C PRO A 274 11.87 -20.00 -20.07
N GLU A 275 11.05 -21.03 -20.23
CA GLU A 275 11.29 -22.34 -19.62
C GLU A 275 12.20 -23.22 -20.49
N LEU A 276 13.26 -23.77 -19.91
CA LEU A 276 14.22 -24.66 -20.56
C LEU A 276 14.15 -26.07 -19.97
N ASP A 277 14.73 -27.05 -20.69
CA ASP A 277 14.84 -28.44 -20.21
C ASP A 277 15.72 -28.58 -18.94
N ASP A 278 16.54 -27.56 -18.65
CA ASP A 278 17.46 -27.51 -17.52
C ASP A 278 17.00 -26.42 -16.55
N ASP A 279 16.72 -26.79 -15.31
CA ASP A 279 16.15 -25.91 -14.29
C ASP A 279 17.12 -24.77 -13.92
N ASP A 280 18.43 -25.04 -13.88
CA ASP A 280 19.44 -24.03 -13.56
C ASP A 280 19.52 -22.97 -14.68
N LEU A 281 19.41 -23.40 -15.95
CA LEU A 281 19.35 -22.48 -17.08
C LEU A 281 18.02 -21.69 -17.14
N THR A 282 16.92 -22.29 -16.66
CA THR A 282 15.64 -21.59 -16.55
C THR A 282 15.72 -20.49 -15.51
N LEU A 283 16.29 -20.78 -14.34
CA LEU A 283 16.48 -19.80 -13.27
C LEU A 283 17.34 -18.61 -13.73
N ALA A 284 18.39 -18.86 -14.51
CA ALA A 284 19.24 -17.81 -15.07
C ALA A 284 18.52 -16.86 -16.07
N LEU A 285 17.31 -17.20 -16.53
CA LEU A 285 16.45 -16.35 -17.37
C LEU A 285 15.25 -15.75 -16.61
N SER A 286 15.12 -16.03 -15.32
CA SER A 286 14.07 -15.47 -14.46
C SER A 286 14.16 -13.94 -14.40
N GLY A 287 13.04 -13.24 -14.48
CA GLY A 287 12.94 -11.78 -14.50
C GLY A 287 13.11 -11.15 -15.88
N LEU A 288 13.30 -11.94 -16.95
CA LEU A 288 13.51 -11.42 -18.30
C LEU A 288 12.33 -10.59 -18.81
N THR A 289 11.10 -10.94 -18.40
CA THR A 289 9.88 -10.23 -18.78
C THR A 289 9.84 -8.81 -18.21
N ARG A 290 10.10 -8.66 -16.91
CA ARG A 290 10.24 -7.36 -16.25
C ARG A 290 11.40 -6.56 -16.82
N ALA A 291 12.55 -7.21 -17.02
CA ALA A 291 13.75 -6.61 -17.61
C ALA A 291 13.50 -6.00 -19.00
N LEU A 292 12.62 -6.61 -19.81
CA LEU A 292 12.19 -6.07 -21.09
C LEU A 292 11.30 -4.84 -20.90
N LEU A 293 10.30 -4.91 -20.01
CA LEU A 293 9.36 -3.81 -19.78
C LEU A 293 10.05 -2.52 -19.34
N ILE A 294 10.96 -2.61 -18.36
CA ILE A 294 11.67 -1.43 -17.87
C ILE A 294 12.53 -0.78 -18.97
N ARG A 295 13.22 -1.60 -19.78
CA ARG A 295 14.01 -1.12 -20.93
C ARG A 295 13.17 -0.45 -22.01
N VAL A 296 11.93 -0.91 -22.22
CA VAL A 296 11.00 -0.22 -23.13
C VAL A 296 10.53 1.10 -22.52
N LEU A 297 10.23 1.13 -21.22
CA LEU A 297 9.79 2.35 -20.52
C LEU A 297 10.87 3.44 -20.55
N VAL A 298 12.09 3.14 -20.09
CA VAL A 298 13.19 4.11 -20.03
C VAL A 298 13.60 4.63 -21.41
N ASN A 299 13.18 3.95 -22.49
CA ASN A 299 13.33 4.41 -23.87
C ASN A 299 12.16 5.25 -24.41
N GLY A 300 11.28 5.74 -23.54
CA GLY A 300 10.10 6.52 -23.95
C GLY A 300 8.94 5.66 -24.44
N GLY A 301 8.87 4.40 -23.99
CA GLY A 301 7.75 3.49 -24.24
C GLY A 301 7.81 2.72 -25.56
N SER A 302 8.90 2.81 -26.32
CA SER A 302 9.10 2.01 -27.54
C SER A 302 10.58 1.68 -27.75
N ARG A 303 10.88 0.44 -28.14
CA ARG A 303 12.25 -0.01 -28.40
C ARG A 303 12.28 -1.04 -29.53
N SER A 304 13.38 -1.04 -30.30
CA SER A 304 13.60 -2.04 -31.33
C SER A 304 13.84 -3.42 -30.72
N LEU A 305 13.16 -4.45 -31.23
CA LEU A 305 13.32 -5.82 -30.77
C LEU A 305 14.76 -6.34 -30.97
N ASP A 306 15.44 -5.87 -32.01
CA ASP A 306 16.85 -6.23 -32.26
C ASP A 306 17.79 -5.58 -31.23
N GLU A 307 17.49 -4.36 -30.78
CA GLU A 307 18.24 -3.67 -29.72
C GLU A 307 18.00 -4.30 -28.35
N LEU A 308 16.72 -4.54 -27.99
CA LEU A 308 16.33 -5.25 -26.77
C LEU A 308 17.02 -6.61 -26.67
N ARG A 309 17.10 -7.35 -27.78
CA ARG A 309 17.77 -8.65 -27.81
C ARG A 309 19.25 -8.55 -27.46
N GLY A 310 19.94 -7.49 -27.89
CA GLY A 310 21.35 -7.28 -27.55
C GLY A 310 21.52 -6.90 -26.09
N GLU A 311 20.72 -5.95 -25.62
CA GLU A 311 20.77 -5.41 -24.26
C GLU A 311 20.42 -6.47 -23.21
N LEU A 312 19.36 -7.25 -23.45
CA LEU A 312 18.93 -8.30 -22.54
C LEU A 312 19.91 -9.49 -22.54
N ALA A 313 20.53 -9.83 -23.68
CA ALA A 313 21.56 -10.86 -23.70
C ALA A 313 22.79 -10.49 -22.87
N GLU A 314 23.19 -9.21 -22.91
CA GLU A 314 24.29 -8.69 -22.10
C GLU A 314 23.90 -8.67 -20.63
N ALA A 315 22.73 -8.15 -20.29
CA ALA A 315 22.23 -8.09 -18.92
C ALA A 315 22.09 -9.49 -18.29
N THR A 316 21.49 -10.45 -19.00
CA THR A 316 21.37 -11.83 -18.53
C THR A 316 22.75 -12.46 -18.28
N ALA A 317 23.74 -12.20 -19.14
CA ALA A 317 25.09 -12.73 -18.97
C ALA A 317 25.91 -12.06 -17.87
N GLU A 318 25.57 -10.82 -17.51
CA GLU A 318 26.16 -10.10 -16.37
C GLU A 318 25.51 -10.50 -15.05
N TYR A 319 24.20 -10.79 -15.08
CA TYR A 319 23.40 -11.16 -13.93
C TYR A 319 23.75 -12.55 -13.37
N ASP A 320 23.81 -13.56 -14.25
CA ASP A 320 24.02 -14.96 -13.84
C ASP A 320 25.20 -15.60 -14.59
N ASP A 321 26.03 -16.36 -13.88
CA ASP A 321 27.19 -17.08 -14.45
C ASP A 321 26.79 -18.06 -15.57
N LEU A 322 25.57 -18.60 -15.52
CA LEU A 322 24.96 -19.45 -16.55
C LEU A 322 24.16 -18.65 -17.59
N GLY A 323 23.94 -17.35 -17.39
CA GLY A 323 23.06 -16.53 -18.22
C GLY A 323 23.41 -16.54 -19.70
N ALA A 324 24.69 -16.48 -20.05
CA ALA A 324 25.13 -16.56 -21.46
C ALA A 324 24.83 -17.93 -22.09
N ASP A 325 24.98 -19.01 -21.31
CA ASP A 325 24.70 -20.38 -21.75
C ASP A 325 23.18 -20.61 -21.84
N ALA A 326 22.40 -20.09 -20.90
CA ALA A 326 20.95 -20.12 -20.89
C ALA A 326 20.36 -19.37 -22.10
N TRP A 327 20.83 -18.14 -22.35
CA TRP A 327 20.44 -17.35 -23.51
C TRP A 327 20.72 -18.06 -24.84
N ALA A 328 21.86 -18.77 -24.93
CA ALA A 328 22.24 -19.54 -26.10
C ALA A 328 21.47 -20.87 -26.25
N ALA A 329 21.03 -21.46 -25.14
CA ALA A 329 20.23 -22.68 -25.11
C ALA A 329 18.78 -22.43 -25.59
N ALA A 330 18.23 -21.25 -25.26
CA ALA A 330 16.96 -20.79 -25.78
C ALA A 330 17.04 -20.48 -27.29
N VAL A 331 16.13 -21.04 -28.10
CA VAL A 331 16.10 -20.78 -29.56
C VAL A 331 15.77 -19.31 -29.85
N ASP A 332 14.77 -18.77 -29.15
CA ASP A 332 14.43 -17.35 -29.13
C ASP A 332 13.94 -16.97 -27.72
N PRO A 333 14.83 -16.46 -26.84
CA PRO A 333 14.47 -16.11 -25.46
C PRO A 333 13.35 -15.08 -25.36
N LEU A 334 13.20 -14.18 -26.34
CA LEU A 334 12.20 -13.11 -26.29
C LEU A 334 10.84 -13.52 -26.86
N ALA A 335 10.74 -14.65 -27.56
CA ALA A 335 9.48 -15.12 -28.12
C ALA A 335 8.39 -15.38 -27.07
N PRO A 336 8.64 -16.15 -25.98
CA PRO A 336 7.63 -16.36 -24.94
C PRO A 336 7.29 -15.06 -24.19
N VAL A 337 8.29 -14.25 -23.86
CA VAL A 337 8.12 -12.94 -23.19
C VAL A 337 7.18 -12.03 -23.99
N ILE A 338 7.46 -11.84 -25.27
CA ILE A 338 6.63 -11.00 -26.16
C ILE A 338 5.23 -11.58 -26.32
N ALA A 339 5.10 -12.91 -26.46
CA ALA A 339 3.80 -13.55 -26.59
C ALA A 339 2.94 -13.35 -25.34
N TRP A 340 3.54 -13.48 -24.15
CA TRP A 340 2.86 -13.28 -22.87
C TRP A 340 2.46 -11.82 -22.67
N LEU A 341 3.39 -10.87 -22.79
CA LEU A 341 3.11 -9.45 -22.64
C LEU A 341 2.08 -8.94 -23.67
N THR A 342 2.11 -9.44 -24.90
CA THR A 342 1.09 -9.10 -25.92
C THR A 342 -0.27 -9.71 -25.53
N GLY A 343 -0.28 -10.95 -25.06
CA GLY A 343 -1.48 -11.63 -24.58
C GLY A 343 -2.09 -11.00 -23.33
N TYR A 344 -1.25 -10.37 -22.49
CA TYR A 344 -1.67 -9.64 -21.29
C TYR A 344 -2.01 -8.17 -21.57
N GLY A 345 -1.84 -7.73 -22.82
CA GLY A 345 -2.16 -6.36 -23.25
C GLY A 345 -1.12 -5.31 -22.87
N MET A 346 0.05 -5.70 -22.37
CA MET A 346 1.13 -4.79 -21.93
C MET A 346 1.86 -4.14 -23.11
N VAL A 347 2.11 -4.91 -24.17
CA VAL A 347 2.88 -4.44 -25.34
C VAL A 347 2.19 -4.75 -26.66
N THR A 348 2.56 -4.00 -27.69
CA THR A 348 2.31 -4.35 -29.09
C THR A 348 3.64 -4.49 -29.83
N VAL A 349 3.66 -5.35 -30.84
CA VAL A 349 4.83 -5.51 -31.71
C VAL A 349 4.45 -5.23 -33.16
N ALA A 350 5.09 -4.24 -33.77
CA ALA A 350 4.87 -3.84 -35.16
C ALA A 350 6.19 -3.44 -35.81
N ASP A 351 6.44 -3.93 -37.04
CA ASP A 351 7.63 -3.60 -37.83
C ASP A 351 8.99 -3.82 -37.10
N GLY A 352 9.04 -4.75 -36.15
CA GLY A 352 10.23 -5.02 -35.33
C GLY A 352 10.41 -4.12 -34.12
N GLU A 353 9.43 -3.27 -33.82
CA GLU A 353 9.38 -2.41 -32.64
C GLU A 353 8.42 -3.00 -31.59
N VAL A 354 8.84 -2.96 -30.33
CA VAL A 354 8.02 -3.28 -29.16
C VAL A 354 7.60 -1.95 -28.53
N THR A 355 6.30 -1.75 -28.33
CA THR A 355 5.75 -0.51 -27.79
C THR A 355 4.81 -0.82 -26.65
N LEU A 356 4.97 -0.14 -25.50
CA LEU A 356 4.02 -0.21 -24.39
C LEU A 356 2.65 0.28 -24.85
N THR A 357 1.60 -0.45 -24.47
CA THR A 357 0.23 0.07 -24.60
C THR A 357 -0.05 1.06 -23.47
N PRO A 358 -1.16 1.82 -23.51
CA PRO A 358 -1.60 2.58 -22.35
C PRO A 358 -1.76 1.72 -21.10
N LEU A 359 -2.35 0.53 -21.25
CA LEU A 359 -2.55 -0.43 -20.18
C LEU A 359 -1.20 -0.98 -19.68
N GLY A 360 -0.25 -1.24 -20.56
CA GLY A 360 1.10 -1.64 -20.17
C GLY A 360 1.90 -0.54 -19.49
N THR A 361 1.69 0.72 -19.86
CA THR A 361 2.30 1.86 -19.18
C THR A 361 1.78 1.95 -17.75
N GLU A 362 0.47 1.81 -17.55
CA GLU A 362 -0.16 1.73 -16.22
C GLU A 362 0.46 0.61 -15.38
N GLY A 363 0.56 -0.60 -15.94
CA GLY A 363 1.09 -1.75 -15.21
C GLY A 363 2.56 -1.61 -14.83
N VAL A 364 3.38 -1.00 -15.69
CA VAL A 364 4.79 -0.74 -15.35
C VAL A 364 4.91 0.34 -14.29
N VAL A 365 4.10 1.41 -14.35
CA VAL A 365 4.06 2.43 -13.29
C VAL A 365 3.63 1.83 -11.95
N HIS A 366 2.64 0.94 -11.95
CA HIS A 366 2.21 0.21 -10.76
C HIS A 366 3.36 -0.63 -10.16
N MET A 367 4.09 -1.39 -10.98
CA MET A 367 5.23 -2.17 -10.50
C MET A 367 6.41 -1.31 -10.02
N ILE A 368 6.59 -0.11 -10.56
CA ILE A 368 7.59 0.85 -10.07
C ILE A 368 7.18 1.40 -8.70
N ASP A 369 5.90 1.70 -8.51
CA ASP A 369 5.33 2.12 -7.22
C ASP A 369 5.44 1.00 -6.17
N GLU A 370 5.16 -0.26 -6.53
CA GLU A 370 5.37 -1.42 -5.65
C GLU A 370 6.84 -1.62 -5.25
N ALA A 371 7.79 -1.17 -6.07
CA ALA A 371 9.21 -1.19 -5.78
C ALA A 371 9.70 0.03 -4.97
N ASP A 372 8.79 0.90 -4.52
CA ASP A 372 9.09 2.16 -3.80
C ASP A 372 10.00 3.12 -4.60
N ILE A 373 9.98 3.06 -5.94
CA ILE A 373 10.78 3.91 -6.83
C ILE A 373 9.96 5.14 -7.25
N GLU A 374 10.54 6.34 -7.11
CA GLU A 374 9.88 7.59 -7.49
C GLU A 374 9.73 7.73 -9.02
N VAL A 375 8.49 7.92 -9.48
CA VAL A 375 8.17 8.16 -10.89
C VAL A 375 7.15 9.28 -11.06
N ASP A 376 7.43 10.22 -11.98
CA ASP A 376 6.50 11.31 -12.31
C ASP A 376 5.41 10.83 -13.27
N ALA A 377 4.37 10.18 -12.73
CA ALA A 377 3.19 9.75 -13.46
C ALA A 377 1.98 10.64 -13.13
N ARG A 378 1.35 11.20 -14.17
CA ARG A 378 0.19 12.10 -14.03
C ARG A 378 -0.90 11.74 -15.04
N PRO A 379 -2.17 12.06 -14.77
CA PRO A 379 -3.23 11.96 -15.78
C PRO A 379 -2.86 12.68 -17.07
N ALA A 380 -3.29 12.12 -18.21
CA ALA A 380 -3.18 12.79 -19.49
C ALA A 380 -3.96 14.11 -19.46
N ILE A 381 -3.44 15.16 -20.11
CA ILE A 381 -3.98 16.54 -20.03
C ILE A 381 -5.48 16.63 -20.44
N ASP A 382 -5.92 15.78 -21.37
CA ASP A 382 -7.30 15.69 -21.83
C ASP A 382 -8.24 14.98 -20.83
N ALA A 383 -7.68 14.16 -19.94
CA ALA A 383 -8.38 13.44 -18.87
C ALA A 383 -8.23 14.11 -17.49
N MET A 384 -7.18 14.90 -17.28
CA MET A 384 -6.85 15.56 -16.02
C MET A 384 -7.98 16.48 -15.56
N THR A 385 -8.50 16.23 -14.36
CA THR A 385 -9.53 17.05 -13.73
C THR A 385 -8.94 18.36 -13.20
N ALA A 386 -9.80 19.29 -12.80
CA ALA A 386 -9.36 20.51 -12.14
C ALA A 386 -8.74 20.23 -10.77
N LEU A 387 -9.26 19.22 -10.04
CA LEU A 387 -8.72 18.79 -8.76
C LEU A 387 -7.33 18.18 -8.95
N ASP A 388 -7.15 17.27 -9.91
CA ASP A 388 -5.84 16.68 -10.23
C ASP A 388 -4.81 17.77 -10.49
N LEU A 389 -5.14 18.74 -11.36
CA LEU A 389 -4.26 19.85 -11.69
C LEU A 389 -3.83 20.64 -10.44
N LEU A 390 -4.78 20.94 -9.54
CA LEU A 390 -4.49 21.68 -8.31
C LEU A 390 -3.60 20.86 -7.36
N SER A 391 -3.94 19.59 -7.15
CA SER A 391 -3.18 18.68 -6.30
C SER A 391 -1.75 18.50 -6.79
N PHE A 392 -1.53 18.15 -8.06
CA PHE A 392 -0.18 17.99 -8.59
C PHE A 392 0.62 19.29 -8.58
N SER A 393 -0.02 20.43 -8.83
CA SER A 393 0.67 21.73 -8.83
C SER A 393 1.17 22.17 -7.44
N ALA A 394 0.75 21.51 -6.36
CA ALA A 394 1.18 21.85 -4.99
C ALA A 394 2.66 21.55 -4.75
N ASP A 395 3.15 20.46 -5.33
CA ASP A 395 4.50 19.96 -5.07
C ASP A 395 5.49 20.32 -6.20
N LEU A 396 5.00 20.96 -7.27
CA LEU A 396 5.82 21.33 -8.42
C LEU A 396 6.53 22.68 -8.25
N PRO A 397 7.73 22.82 -8.85
CA PRO A 397 8.31 24.14 -9.11
C PRO A 397 7.34 25.06 -9.86
N GLU A 398 7.39 26.36 -9.57
CA GLU A 398 6.46 27.36 -10.13
C GLU A 398 6.41 27.34 -11.67
N ASP A 399 7.55 27.17 -12.34
CA ASP A 399 7.62 27.13 -13.80
C ASP A 399 7.05 25.83 -14.40
N GLU A 400 7.14 24.72 -13.69
CA GLU A 400 6.52 23.45 -14.08
C GLU A 400 5.01 23.47 -13.86
N ALA A 401 4.54 24.00 -12.72
CA ALA A 401 3.13 24.21 -12.44
C ALA A 401 2.47 25.15 -13.48
N ASP A 402 3.16 26.23 -13.86
CA ASP A 402 2.70 27.14 -14.93
C ASP A 402 2.60 26.43 -16.29
N ALA A 403 3.57 25.57 -16.61
CA ALA A 403 3.55 24.79 -17.85
C ALA A 403 2.41 23.78 -17.86
N GLU A 404 2.15 23.11 -16.73
CA GLU A 404 1.06 22.16 -16.55
C GLU A 404 -0.30 22.84 -16.70
N PHE A 405 -0.49 23.98 -16.02
CA PHE A 405 -1.69 24.80 -16.14
C PHE A 405 -1.92 25.27 -17.58
N ALA A 406 -0.86 25.73 -18.27
CA ALA A 406 -0.95 26.15 -19.66
C ALA A 406 -1.35 25.00 -20.60
N ALA A 407 -0.85 23.79 -20.37
CA ALA A 407 -1.23 22.60 -21.13
C ALA A 407 -2.70 22.23 -20.89
N TRP A 408 -3.13 22.21 -19.64
CA TRP A 408 -4.53 21.94 -19.24
C TRP A 408 -5.51 22.96 -19.84
N MET A 409 -5.15 24.24 -19.81
CA MET A 409 -5.93 25.34 -20.40
C MET A 409 -6.00 25.29 -21.93
N ALA A 410 -4.98 24.74 -22.61
CA ALA A 410 -4.95 24.68 -24.07
C ALA A 410 -6.09 23.83 -24.67
N LEU A 411 -6.67 22.93 -23.87
CA LEU A 411 -7.77 22.06 -24.27
C LEU A 411 -9.16 22.54 -23.79
N ARG A 412 -9.23 23.66 -23.07
CA ARG A 412 -10.44 24.09 -22.35
C ARG A 412 -10.87 25.51 -22.68
N ASP A 413 -12.17 25.78 -22.54
CA ASP A 413 -12.69 27.15 -22.58
C ASP A 413 -12.34 27.87 -21.26
N PRO A 414 -11.75 29.07 -21.28
CA PRO A 414 -11.30 29.73 -20.06
C PRO A 414 -12.40 30.05 -19.05
N GLY A 415 -13.63 30.33 -19.51
CA GLY A 415 -14.75 30.60 -18.60
C GLY A 415 -15.20 29.34 -17.89
N ARG A 416 -15.28 28.21 -18.64
CA ARG A 416 -15.59 26.90 -18.06
C ARG A 416 -14.48 26.40 -17.13
N ALA A 417 -13.22 26.56 -17.52
CA ALA A 417 -12.07 26.21 -16.69
C ALA A 417 -12.08 26.96 -15.35
N ALA A 418 -12.45 28.25 -15.35
CA ALA A 418 -12.60 29.03 -14.13
C ALA A 418 -13.65 28.45 -13.18
N SER A 419 -14.79 28.00 -13.71
CA SER A 419 -15.82 27.31 -12.91
C SER A 419 -15.31 25.97 -12.37
N GLU A 420 -14.71 25.12 -13.22
CA GLU A 420 -14.21 23.80 -12.81
C GLU A 420 -13.16 23.88 -11.70
N LEU A 421 -12.23 24.85 -11.75
CA LEU A 421 -11.22 25.07 -10.70
C LEU A 421 -11.82 25.52 -9.36
N LEU A 422 -12.82 26.42 -9.41
CA LEU A 422 -13.49 26.88 -8.20
C LEU A 422 -14.42 25.79 -7.63
N GLU A 423 -15.10 25.02 -8.47
CA GLU A 423 -15.90 23.87 -8.06
C GLU A 423 -15.03 22.84 -7.34
N ALA A 424 -13.88 22.46 -7.91
CA ALA A 424 -12.92 21.55 -7.25
C ALA A 424 -12.46 22.07 -5.89
N ALA A 425 -12.15 23.38 -5.79
CA ALA A 425 -11.76 24.01 -4.52
C ALA A 425 -12.90 24.13 -3.48
N ALA A 426 -14.16 23.94 -3.89
CA ALA A 426 -15.30 23.93 -2.99
C ALA A 426 -15.65 22.53 -2.47
N GLU A 427 -15.16 21.46 -3.10
CA GLU A 427 -15.48 20.08 -2.71
C GLU A 427 -15.01 19.74 -1.29
N ASP A 428 -13.77 20.09 -0.96
CA ASP A 428 -13.26 20.05 0.41
C ASP A 428 -12.97 21.46 0.93
N GLU A 429 -13.91 22.02 1.70
CA GLU A 429 -13.75 23.33 2.32
C GLU A 429 -12.55 23.38 3.29
N ALA A 430 -12.07 22.24 3.81
CA ALA A 430 -10.92 22.18 4.69
C ALA A 430 -9.60 22.34 3.93
N ASP A 431 -9.55 22.08 2.63
CA ASP A 431 -8.29 22.19 1.88
C ASP A 431 -7.98 23.65 1.53
N ALA A 432 -7.19 24.29 2.39
CA ALA A 432 -6.76 25.67 2.19
C ALA A 432 -5.78 25.81 1.01
N LEU A 433 -4.96 24.79 0.74
CA LEU A 433 -3.93 24.84 -0.30
C LEU A 433 -4.59 24.82 -1.68
N ILE A 434 -5.43 23.82 -1.93
CA ILE A 434 -6.20 23.68 -3.18
C ILE A 434 -7.02 24.94 -3.45
N ARG A 435 -7.68 25.47 -2.41
CA ARG A 435 -8.46 26.72 -2.54
C ARG A 435 -7.61 27.94 -2.90
N VAL A 436 -6.46 28.13 -2.27
CA VAL A 436 -5.54 29.24 -2.59
C VAL A 436 -5.00 29.10 -4.01
N GLN A 437 -4.61 27.89 -4.42
CA GLN A 437 -4.12 27.63 -5.77
C GLN A 437 -5.20 27.89 -6.82
N ALA A 438 -6.42 27.37 -6.63
CA ALA A 438 -7.54 27.63 -7.52
C ALA A 438 -7.79 29.12 -7.66
N ALA A 439 -7.78 29.86 -6.55
CA ALA A 439 -8.00 31.30 -6.60
C ALA A 439 -6.89 32.05 -7.35
N SER A 440 -5.63 31.63 -7.17
CA SER A 440 -4.48 32.18 -7.90
C SER A 440 -4.61 31.94 -9.41
N LEU A 441 -4.83 30.69 -9.82
CA LEU A 441 -4.96 30.29 -11.22
C LEU A 441 -6.15 30.99 -11.89
N VAL A 442 -7.32 31.02 -11.24
CA VAL A 442 -8.51 31.68 -11.78
C VAL A 442 -8.36 33.20 -11.80
N GLY A 443 -7.65 33.77 -10.82
CA GLY A 443 -7.29 35.19 -10.81
C GLY A 443 -6.45 35.60 -12.02
N SER A 444 -5.56 34.72 -12.48
CA SER A 444 -4.71 34.95 -13.66
C SER A 444 -5.50 35.07 -14.98
N LEU A 445 -6.71 34.51 -15.03
CA LEU A 445 -7.58 34.53 -16.22
C LEU A 445 -8.22 35.91 -16.46
N GLY A 446 -8.29 36.77 -15.45
CA GLY A 446 -8.81 38.13 -15.56
C GLY A 446 -10.33 38.20 -15.78
N GLU A 447 -10.79 39.12 -16.65
CA GLU A 447 -12.22 39.42 -16.82
C GLU A 447 -13.09 38.22 -17.26
N VAL A 448 -12.50 37.22 -17.93
CA VAL A 448 -13.22 36.02 -18.38
C VAL A 448 -13.75 35.19 -17.20
N ALA A 449 -13.10 35.26 -16.05
CA ALA A 449 -13.47 34.54 -14.83
C ALA A 449 -14.55 35.25 -13.99
N VAL A 450 -14.95 36.49 -14.33
CA VAL A 450 -15.95 37.26 -13.57
C VAL A 450 -17.27 36.50 -13.33
N PRO A 451 -17.82 35.73 -14.29
CA PRO A 451 -19.01 34.92 -14.04
C PRO A 451 -18.79 33.86 -12.96
N ALA A 452 -17.69 33.10 -13.02
CA ALA A 452 -17.35 32.07 -12.05
C ALA A 452 -17.12 32.68 -10.65
N TRP A 453 -16.44 33.82 -10.58
CA TRP A 453 -16.27 34.54 -9.31
C TRP A 453 -17.59 35.02 -8.69
N ARG A 454 -18.57 35.41 -9.51
CA ARG A 454 -19.88 35.82 -8.98
C ARG A 454 -20.65 34.64 -8.39
N GLU A 455 -20.52 33.47 -8.98
CA GLU A 455 -21.12 32.23 -8.46
C GLU A 455 -20.45 31.80 -7.16
N ALA A 456 -19.11 31.82 -7.10
CA ALA A 456 -18.33 31.50 -5.91
C ALA A 456 -18.56 32.44 -4.70
N LEU A 457 -19.29 33.57 -4.86
CA LEU A 457 -19.72 34.39 -3.72
C LEU A 457 -20.76 33.70 -2.84
N GLU A 458 -21.48 32.72 -3.37
CA GLU A 458 -22.48 31.93 -2.65
C GLU A 458 -21.82 30.86 -1.76
N GLU A 459 -20.62 30.41 -2.12
CA GLU A 459 -19.84 29.45 -1.36
C GLU A 459 -19.04 30.12 -0.23
N ALA A 460 -19.23 29.64 1.00
CA ALA A 460 -18.68 30.31 2.18
C ALA A 460 -17.15 30.31 2.21
N SER A 461 -16.52 29.21 1.78
CA SER A 461 -15.08 29.03 1.71
C SER A 461 -14.42 29.86 0.60
N LEU A 462 -15.10 30.02 -0.55
CA LEU A 462 -14.58 30.75 -1.71
C LEU A 462 -14.91 32.24 -1.72
N ARG A 463 -15.96 32.64 -1.00
CA ARG A 463 -16.41 34.03 -0.91
C ARG A 463 -15.28 35.05 -0.69
N PRO A 464 -14.31 34.82 0.22
CA PRO A 464 -13.22 35.79 0.45
C PRO A 464 -12.37 36.05 -0.79
N TYR A 465 -12.09 35.00 -1.56
CA TYR A 465 -11.33 35.06 -2.82
C TYR A 465 -12.15 35.75 -3.90
N ALA A 466 -13.41 35.33 -4.08
CA ALA A 466 -14.33 35.91 -5.03
C ALA A 466 -14.52 37.43 -4.84
N ALA A 467 -14.80 37.87 -3.61
CA ALA A 467 -14.95 39.30 -3.31
C ALA A 467 -13.67 40.09 -3.59
N THR A 468 -12.51 39.50 -3.27
CA THR A 468 -11.20 40.14 -3.48
C THR A 468 -10.90 40.29 -4.97
N HIS A 469 -11.07 39.24 -5.77
CA HIS A 469 -10.80 39.29 -7.20
C HIS A 469 -11.80 40.15 -7.97
N LEU A 470 -13.10 40.11 -7.63
CA LEU A 470 -14.10 40.98 -8.26
C LEU A 470 -13.81 42.47 -7.99
N ALA A 471 -13.36 42.81 -6.79
CA ALA A 471 -12.96 44.18 -6.45
C ALA A 471 -11.67 44.59 -7.20
N GLN A 472 -10.67 43.71 -7.30
CA GLN A 472 -9.43 43.97 -8.06
C GLN A 472 -9.67 44.16 -9.56
N LEU A 473 -10.67 43.48 -10.12
CA LEU A 473 -11.06 43.58 -11.52
C LEU A 473 -11.99 44.78 -11.81
N ASP A 474 -12.35 45.59 -10.80
CA ASP A 474 -13.34 46.67 -10.92
C ASP A 474 -14.67 46.19 -11.55
N ALA A 475 -15.10 44.96 -11.22
CA ALA A 475 -16.29 44.36 -11.82
C ALA A 475 -17.57 45.13 -11.43
N GLU A 476 -18.53 45.22 -12.36
CA GLU A 476 -19.80 45.91 -12.12
C GLU A 476 -20.55 45.28 -10.93
N ASP A 477 -21.00 46.14 -10.01
CA ASP A 477 -21.66 45.79 -8.75
C ASP A 477 -20.84 44.87 -7.81
N ALA A 478 -19.50 44.87 -7.93
CA ALA A 478 -18.62 44.12 -7.04
C ALA A 478 -18.81 44.50 -5.57
N LEU A 479 -18.90 43.49 -4.71
CA LEU A 479 -18.93 43.66 -3.26
C LEU A 479 -17.49 43.83 -2.75
N GLU A 480 -17.26 44.87 -1.95
CA GLU A 480 -15.99 45.04 -1.25
C GLU A 480 -15.76 43.88 -0.24
N PRO A 481 -14.54 43.35 -0.15
CA PRO A 481 -14.18 42.36 0.87
C PRO A 481 -14.49 42.87 2.27
N THR A 482 -15.16 42.05 3.06
CA THR A 482 -15.45 42.34 4.46
C THR A 482 -14.24 42.03 5.34
N GLN A 483 -14.27 42.52 6.58
CA GLN A 483 -13.24 42.16 7.56
C GLN A 483 -13.19 40.64 7.84
N ALA A 484 -14.34 39.95 7.79
CA ALA A 484 -14.39 38.50 7.97
C ALA A 484 -13.69 37.78 6.80
N ASP A 485 -13.87 38.30 5.58
CA ASP A 485 -13.20 37.78 4.39
C ASP A 485 -11.67 37.93 4.51
N THR A 486 -11.17 39.11 4.91
CA THR A 486 -9.73 39.31 5.14
C THR A 486 -9.18 38.37 6.22
N HIS A 487 -9.94 38.13 7.30
CA HIS A 487 -9.52 37.21 8.35
C HIS A 487 -9.49 35.75 7.88
N TRP A 488 -10.40 35.34 6.98
CA TRP A 488 -10.37 34.01 6.38
C TRP A 488 -9.09 33.79 5.58
N LEU A 489 -8.71 34.74 4.71
CA LEU A 489 -7.48 34.63 3.92
C LEU A 489 -6.22 34.51 4.80
N ILE A 490 -6.21 35.17 5.96
CA ILE A 490 -5.11 35.02 6.94
C ILE A 490 -5.09 33.62 7.55
N LEU A 491 -6.25 33.02 7.82
CA LEU A 491 -6.34 31.65 8.34
C LEU A 491 -5.88 30.63 7.30
N ASP A 492 -6.25 30.80 6.03
CA ASP A 492 -5.76 29.93 4.94
C ASP A 492 -4.25 29.98 4.81
N MET A 493 -3.67 31.19 4.80
CA MET A 493 -2.21 31.39 4.79
C MET A 493 -1.53 30.69 5.98
N TRP A 494 -2.12 30.79 7.17
CA TRP A 494 -1.63 30.13 8.37
C TRP A 494 -1.76 28.60 8.30
N THR A 495 -2.85 28.06 7.74
CA THR A 495 -3.04 26.62 7.51
C THR A 495 -1.95 26.08 6.60
N ILE A 496 -1.73 26.72 5.45
CA ILE A 496 -0.70 26.29 4.49
C ILE A 496 0.69 26.36 5.14
N SER A 497 1.01 27.48 5.80
CA SER A 497 2.31 27.65 6.47
C SER A 497 2.53 26.66 7.62
N ALA A 498 1.47 26.21 8.29
CA ALA A 498 1.55 25.18 9.30
C ALA A 498 1.89 23.80 8.71
N GLY A 499 1.32 23.47 7.54
CA GLY A 499 1.64 22.25 6.79
C GLY A 499 3.10 22.18 6.34
N LEU A 500 3.68 23.33 5.94
CA LEU A 500 5.11 23.45 5.59
C LEU A 500 6.07 23.38 6.80
N GLY A 501 5.51 23.34 8.02
CA GLY A 501 6.26 23.17 9.25
C GLY A 501 6.41 24.43 10.11
N ARG A 502 6.93 24.24 11.33
CA ARG A 502 6.95 25.28 12.38
C ARG A 502 7.65 26.56 11.97
N SER A 503 8.75 26.49 11.22
CA SER A 503 9.53 27.66 10.83
C SER A 503 8.71 28.60 9.94
N GLU A 504 8.11 28.05 8.89
CA GLU A 504 7.24 28.78 7.96
C GLU A 504 6.00 29.32 8.66
N PHE A 505 5.38 28.51 9.53
CA PHE A 505 4.26 28.97 10.34
C PHE A 505 4.59 30.20 11.19
N VAL A 506 5.72 30.20 11.91
CA VAL A 506 6.15 31.34 12.73
C VAL A 506 6.51 32.54 11.86
N SER A 507 7.14 32.32 10.70
CA SER A 507 7.41 33.37 9.71
C SER A 507 6.13 34.06 9.27
N SER A 508 5.11 33.28 8.89
CA SER A 508 3.79 33.79 8.46
C SER A 508 3.10 34.64 9.53
N LEU A 509 3.28 34.30 10.82
CA LEU A 509 2.77 35.12 11.94
C LEU A 509 3.51 36.46 12.04
N HIS A 510 4.82 36.47 11.78
CA HIS A 510 5.62 37.70 11.77
C HIS A 510 5.27 38.62 10.60
N ASP A 511 4.90 38.08 9.45
CA ASP A 511 4.48 38.85 8.27
C ASP A 511 3.17 39.64 8.52
N ILE A 512 2.29 39.14 9.38
CA ILE A 512 1.10 39.89 9.86
C ILE A 512 1.52 41.14 10.64
N GLY A 513 2.64 41.09 11.35
CA GLY A 513 3.25 42.23 12.02
C GLY A 513 3.63 41.97 13.48
N PRO A 514 3.84 43.04 14.28
CA PRO A 514 4.33 42.90 15.64
C PRO A 514 3.31 42.19 16.56
N ALA A 515 3.79 41.62 17.66
CA ALA A 515 2.98 40.88 18.64
C ALA A 515 1.67 41.57 19.03
N GLN A 516 1.66 42.90 19.16
CA GLN A 516 0.45 43.65 19.51
C GLN A 516 -0.62 43.63 18.40
N THR A 517 -0.21 43.60 17.13
CA THR A 517 -1.11 43.43 15.98
C THR A 517 -1.72 42.04 16.00
N ILE A 518 -0.90 41.00 16.20
CA ILE A 518 -1.35 39.61 16.28
C ILE A 518 -2.33 39.43 17.46
N ILE A 519 -2.03 40.01 18.63
CA ILE A 519 -2.95 39.99 19.79
C ILE A 519 -4.30 40.64 19.43
N GLY A 520 -4.26 41.79 18.74
CA GLY A 520 -5.49 42.47 18.30
C GLY A 520 -6.30 41.64 17.29
N LEU A 521 -5.62 40.93 16.39
CA LEU A 521 -6.24 40.01 15.45
C LEU A 521 -6.87 38.82 16.16
N LEU A 522 -6.17 38.20 17.11
CA LEU A 522 -6.65 37.08 17.92
C LEU A 522 -7.91 37.43 18.73
N ASP A 523 -8.14 38.70 19.07
CA ASP A 523 -9.35 39.16 19.76
C ASP A 523 -10.61 39.13 18.87
N VAL A 524 -10.45 39.06 17.55
CA VAL A 524 -11.55 39.10 16.57
C VAL A 524 -11.63 37.89 15.65
N ILE A 525 -10.49 37.25 15.32
CA ILE A 525 -10.39 36.16 14.33
C ILE A 525 -11.13 34.88 14.76
N TRP A 526 -11.25 34.64 16.08
CA TRP A 526 -11.98 33.50 16.65
C TRP A 526 -13.48 33.44 16.28
N LYS A 527 -14.03 34.52 15.70
CA LYS A 527 -15.43 34.59 15.26
C LYS A 527 -15.65 34.03 13.85
N VAL A 528 -14.58 33.84 13.08
CA VAL A 528 -14.64 33.29 11.72
C VAL A 528 -14.92 31.80 11.82
N ARG A 529 -15.81 31.26 10.97
CA ARG A 529 -16.13 29.82 10.94
C ARG A 529 -15.23 29.08 9.97
N HIS A 530 -13.93 29.10 10.25
CA HIS A 530 -12.93 28.40 9.45
C HIS A 530 -12.75 26.95 9.94
N PRO A 531 -12.61 25.94 9.05
CA PRO A 531 -12.44 24.54 9.45
C PRO A 531 -11.29 24.33 10.45
N HIS A 532 -10.12 24.91 10.15
CA HIS A 532 -8.89 24.77 10.95
C HIS A 532 -8.73 25.77 12.10
N LEU A 533 -9.78 26.53 12.44
CA LEU A 533 -9.63 27.66 13.39
C LEU A 533 -9.06 27.22 14.74
N GLU A 534 -9.56 26.12 15.31
CA GLU A 534 -9.14 25.69 16.64
C GLU A 534 -7.70 25.20 16.65
N GLU A 535 -7.34 24.38 15.67
CA GLU A 535 -5.98 23.85 15.50
C GLU A 535 -4.97 24.97 15.31
N LEU A 536 -5.28 25.96 14.48
CA LEU A 536 -4.44 27.14 14.29
C LEU A 536 -4.28 27.94 15.57
N LEU A 537 -5.36 28.18 16.33
CA LEU A 537 -5.27 28.92 17.59
C LEU A 537 -4.45 28.17 18.65
N GLU A 538 -4.49 26.84 18.65
CA GLU A 538 -3.63 25.99 19.46
C GLU A 538 -2.17 26.09 19.02
N ALA A 539 -1.91 25.93 17.72
CA ALA A 539 -0.58 26.05 17.12
C ALA A 539 0.07 27.42 17.39
N VAL A 540 -0.66 28.54 17.23
CA VAL A 540 -0.17 29.88 17.60
C VAL A 540 0.16 29.94 19.10
N GLY A 541 -0.66 29.30 19.92
CA GLY A 541 -0.50 29.20 21.38
C GLY A 541 0.83 28.58 21.81
N ASP A 542 1.32 27.63 21.03
CA ASP A 542 2.47 26.79 21.37
C ASP A 542 3.74 27.14 20.59
N ALA A 543 3.62 27.66 19.36
CA ALA A 543 4.75 28.00 18.51
C ALA A 543 5.26 29.45 18.69
N HIS A 544 4.42 30.41 19.08
CA HIS A 544 4.81 31.82 19.05
C HIS A 544 5.82 32.20 20.16
N PRO A 545 6.94 32.89 19.84
CA PRO A 545 8.01 33.17 20.80
C PRO A 545 7.63 34.18 21.91
N ASP A 546 6.68 35.09 21.63
CA ASP A 546 6.13 36.00 22.64
C ASP A 546 5.04 35.32 23.49
N PRO A 547 5.22 35.15 24.81
CA PRO A 547 4.25 34.50 25.70
C PRO A 547 2.93 35.29 25.86
N GLN A 548 2.89 36.57 25.50
CA GLN A 548 1.64 37.35 25.49
C GLN A 548 0.73 36.93 24.34
N VAL A 549 1.31 36.66 23.16
CA VAL A 549 0.56 36.16 22.00
C VAL A 549 0.02 34.76 22.30
N GLY A 550 0.85 33.86 22.86
CA GLY A 550 0.38 32.52 23.22
C GLY A 550 -0.78 32.53 24.23
N LYS A 551 -0.76 33.45 25.20
CA LYS A 551 -1.89 33.67 26.13
C LYS A 551 -3.13 34.22 25.44
N ALA A 552 -2.97 35.11 24.46
CA ALA A 552 -4.09 35.64 23.68
C ALA A 552 -4.73 34.53 22.82
N ALA A 553 -3.92 33.69 22.19
CA ALA A 553 -4.37 32.56 21.38
C ALA A 553 -5.16 31.55 22.23
N LYS A 554 -4.65 31.16 23.42
CA LYS A 554 -5.37 30.28 24.36
C LYS A 554 -6.72 30.85 24.81
N ARG A 555 -6.82 32.17 24.98
CA ARG A 555 -8.11 32.83 25.26
C ARG A 555 -9.05 32.84 24.06
N ALA A 556 -8.51 33.07 22.86
CA ALA A 556 -9.27 33.02 21.61
C ALA A 556 -9.83 31.62 21.37
N LEU A 557 -9.02 30.58 21.57
CA LEU A 557 -9.43 29.17 21.49
C LEU A 557 -10.56 28.85 22.48
N PHE A 558 -10.42 29.29 23.74
CA PHE A 558 -11.49 29.13 24.73
C PHE A 558 -12.79 29.83 24.31
N LYS A 559 -12.72 31.04 23.73
CA LYS A 559 -13.89 31.76 23.20
C LYS A 559 -14.51 31.02 22.01
N ALA A 560 -13.72 30.48 21.09
CA ALA A 560 -14.18 29.71 19.94
C ALA A 560 -14.97 28.46 20.39
N ARG A 561 -14.40 27.67 21.31
CA ARG A 561 -15.04 26.46 21.86
C ARG A 561 -16.31 26.75 22.66
N SER A 562 -16.36 27.88 23.38
CA SER A 562 -17.52 28.28 24.19
C SER A 562 -18.59 29.06 23.44
N GLY A 563 -18.31 29.52 22.23
CA GLY A 563 -19.23 30.27 21.38
C GLY A 563 -20.00 29.42 20.36
N ARG A 564 -19.73 28.10 20.31
CA ARG A 564 -20.46 27.13 19.48
C ARG A 564 -21.80 26.74 20.09
#